data_AF-A0A1A3EJ67-F1
#
_entry.id   AF-A0A1A3EJ67-F1
#
_cell.length_a   1.000
_cell.length_b   1.000
_cell.length_c   1.000
_cell.angle_alpha   90.00
_cell.angle_beta   90.00
_cell.angle_gamma   90.00
#
_symmetry.space_group_name_H-M   'P 1'
#
loop_
_entity.id
_entity.type
_entity.pdbx_description
1 polymer ?
#
loop_
_entity_poly.entity_id
_entity_poly.type
_entity_poly.pdbx_seq_one_letter_code
_entity_poly.pdbx_strand_id
1 'polypeptide(L)'
;MMRIARGNAVLAFYFAVCMAIMVPYATAAPAAQYVRTESGRLRCIVHPDRIVCEASGPDSTGFPQAPISMPESQCRNSPCPGGIHFDLAEVTTSGAFQWQDGNIGGGGTPQNDLVLNYGQTYHLSGWTVIPNSDGTRFTNDATGHGMFVSVENVSSF
;
A
#
# COMPACT_ATOMS: atom_id res chain seq x y z
N MET A 1 68.67 42.38 46.96
CA MET A 1 68.07 42.57 45.62
C MET A 1 68.13 41.23 44.89
N MET A 2 67.06 40.86 44.15
CA MET A 2 66.99 39.69 43.23
C MET A 2 66.87 38.32 43.94
N ARG A 3 65.98 37.36 43.61
CA ARG A 3 64.97 37.21 42.55
C ARG A 3 63.96 36.11 42.94
N ILE A 4 62.76 36.21 42.38
CA ILE A 4 61.56 35.37 42.50
C ILE A 4 61.72 34.03 41.74
N ALA A 5 61.09 32.95 42.25
CA ALA A 5 60.31 32.00 41.44
C ALA A 5 59.37 31.15 42.32
N ARG A 6 58.08 31.52 42.34
CA ARG A 6 56.98 30.68 42.84
C ARG A 6 56.56 29.73 41.71
N GLY A 7 56.68 28.42 41.92
CA GLY A 7 56.11 27.41 41.02
C GLY A 7 54.61 27.27 41.27
N ASN A 8 53.79 27.76 40.35
CA ASN A 8 52.35 27.55 40.36
C ASN A 8 52.04 26.15 39.79
N ALA A 9 51.56 25.24 40.64
CA ALA A 9 50.95 23.99 40.19
C ALA A 9 49.55 24.30 39.63
N VAL A 10 49.39 24.17 38.32
CA VAL A 10 48.09 24.26 37.65
C VAL A 10 47.46 22.86 37.67
N LEU A 11 46.46 22.64 38.54
CA LEU A 11 45.57 21.48 38.44
C LEU A 11 44.60 21.72 37.27
N ALA A 12 44.78 20.97 36.19
CA ALA A 12 43.81 20.93 35.10
C ALA A 12 42.67 19.97 35.46
N PHE A 13 41.51 20.52 35.82
CA PHE A 13 40.25 19.77 35.90
C PHE A 13 39.71 19.56 34.49
N TYR A 14 39.77 18.33 33.98
CA TYR A 14 39.09 17.94 32.75
C TYR A 14 37.60 17.73 33.03
N PHE A 15 36.77 18.66 32.55
CA PHE A 15 35.32 18.45 32.41
C PHE A 15 35.07 17.60 31.15
N ALA A 16 34.76 16.32 31.32
CA ALA A 16 34.25 15.49 30.25
C ALA A 16 32.77 15.84 30.00
N VAL A 17 32.49 16.61 28.96
CA VAL A 17 31.13 16.86 28.46
C VAL A 17 30.73 15.67 27.59
N CYS A 18 29.92 14.77 28.13
CA CYS A 18 29.24 13.73 27.33
C CYS A 18 28.14 14.38 26.50
N MET A 19 28.43 14.72 25.24
CA MET A 19 27.39 15.01 24.25
C MET A 19 26.65 13.71 23.92
N ALA A 20 25.45 13.55 24.47
CA ALA A 20 24.52 12.53 24.01
C ALA A 20 24.07 12.88 22.58
N ILE A 21 24.58 12.12 21.61
CA ILE A 21 24.16 12.20 20.21
C ILE A 21 22.72 11.68 20.16
N MET A 22 21.74 12.58 20.05
CA MET A 22 20.36 12.19 19.71
C MET A 22 20.35 11.81 18.23
N VAL A 23 20.56 10.52 17.95
CA VAL A 23 20.33 9.97 16.62
C VAL A 23 18.83 10.04 16.37
N PRO A 24 18.34 10.76 15.35
CA PRO A 24 16.94 10.69 14.99
C PRO A 24 16.63 9.28 14.52
N TYR A 25 15.83 8.55 15.31
CA TYR A 25 15.28 7.27 14.87
C TYR A 25 14.27 7.57 13.77
N ALA A 26 14.62 7.26 12.52
CA ALA A 26 13.63 7.22 11.46
C ALA A 26 12.68 6.06 11.75
N THR A 27 11.44 6.36 12.13
CA THR A 27 10.38 5.35 12.18
C THR A 27 10.09 4.92 10.75
N ALA A 28 10.22 3.63 10.44
CA ALA A 28 9.81 3.11 9.13
C ALA A 28 8.32 3.44 8.91
N ALA A 29 7.97 3.94 7.73
CA ALA A 29 6.58 4.09 7.33
C ALA A 29 5.89 2.70 7.41
N PRO A 30 4.59 2.63 7.76
CA PRO A 30 3.89 1.35 7.76
C PRO A 30 3.99 0.73 6.37
N ALA A 31 4.44 -0.52 6.32
CA ALA A 31 4.64 -1.22 5.06
C ALA A 31 3.29 -1.47 4.37
N ALA A 32 3.28 -1.32 3.04
CA ALA A 32 2.14 -1.73 2.24
C ALA A 32 1.96 -3.25 2.32
N GLN A 33 0.71 -3.72 2.35
CA GLN A 33 0.40 -5.16 2.45
C GLN A 33 -0.34 -5.66 1.21
N TYR A 34 0.17 -6.74 0.63
CA TYR A 34 -0.52 -7.45 -0.45
C TYR A 34 -1.57 -8.39 0.13
N VAL A 35 -2.77 -8.33 -0.44
CA VAL A 35 -3.90 -9.19 -0.08
C VAL A 35 -4.53 -9.80 -1.34
N ARG A 36 -5.16 -10.96 -1.20
CA ARG A 36 -5.89 -11.62 -2.29
C ARG A 36 -7.15 -12.29 -1.76
N THR A 37 -8.22 -12.30 -2.55
CA THR A 37 -9.43 -13.07 -2.22
C THR A 37 -9.19 -14.58 -2.31
N GLU A 38 -10.02 -15.38 -1.64
CA GLU A 38 -9.96 -16.85 -1.72
C GLU A 38 -10.04 -17.35 -3.18
N SER A 39 -10.85 -16.70 -4.02
CA SER A 39 -11.01 -17.05 -5.43
C SER A 39 -9.78 -16.73 -6.29
N GLY A 40 -8.88 -15.87 -5.79
CA GLY A 40 -7.72 -15.39 -6.54
C GLY A 40 -8.05 -14.38 -7.65
N ARG A 41 -9.33 -14.07 -7.87
CA ARG A 41 -9.79 -13.17 -8.94
C ARG A 41 -9.50 -11.69 -8.67
N LEU A 42 -9.13 -11.34 -7.44
CA LEU A 42 -8.83 -9.97 -7.05
C LEU A 42 -7.62 -9.95 -6.12
N ARG A 43 -6.61 -9.16 -6.47
CA ARG A 43 -5.44 -8.86 -5.62
C ARG A 43 -5.43 -7.37 -5.30
N CYS A 44 -5.01 -7.00 -4.11
CA CYS A 44 -4.88 -5.59 -3.74
C CYS A 44 -3.61 -5.30 -2.97
N ILE A 45 -3.17 -4.05 -3.03
CA ILE A 45 -2.20 -3.47 -2.11
C ILE A 45 -2.92 -2.52 -1.16
N VAL A 46 -2.73 -2.74 0.13
CA VAL A 46 -3.22 -1.86 1.19
C VAL A 46 -2.08 -0.95 1.64
N HIS A 47 -2.07 0.29 1.14
CA HIS A 47 -1.19 1.35 1.63
C HIS A 47 -1.86 2.11 2.78
N PRO A 48 -1.09 2.80 3.65
CA PRO A 48 -1.66 3.70 4.65
C PRO A 48 -2.52 4.83 4.06
N ASP A 49 -2.23 5.28 2.84
CA ASP A 49 -2.86 6.43 2.18
C ASP A 49 -3.83 6.06 1.04
N ARG A 50 -3.84 4.80 0.60
CA ARG A 50 -4.71 4.32 -0.49
C ARG A 50 -4.84 2.80 -0.55
N ILE A 51 -5.88 2.33 -1.23
CA ILE A 51 -6.02 0.94 -1.67
C ILE A 51 -5.93 0.91 -3.19
N VAL A 52 -5.16 -0.04 -3.73
CA VAL A 52 -5.11 -0.32 -5.17
C VAL A 52 -5.47 -1.79 -5.36
N CYS A 53 -6.51 -2.08 -6.11
CA CYS A 53 -6.96 -3.44 -6.42
C CYS A 53 -6.86 -3.74 -7.90
N GLU A 54 -6.26 -4.88 -8.23
CA GLU A 54 -6.11 -5.43 -9.56
C GLU A 54 -7.16 -6.53 -9.78
N ALA A 55 -7.88 -6.45 -10.89
CA ALA A 55 -8.66 -7.57 -11.42
C ALA A 55 -7.68 -8.62 -11.96
N SER A 56 -7.34 -9.61 -11.15
CA SER A 56 -6.32 -10.61 -11.47
C SER A 56 -6.92 -11.91 -12.04
N GLY A 57 -6.11 -12.65 -12.80
CA GLY A 57 -6.45 -13.99 -13.29
C GLY A 57 -6.13 -14.18 -14.78
N PRO A 58 -5.98 -15.43 -15.25
CA PRO A 58 -5.59 -15.72 -16.64
C PRO A 58 -6.60 -15.24 -17.68
N ASP A 59 -7.88 -15.13 -17.29
CA ASP A 59 -8.98 -14.68 -18.15
C ASP A 59 -9.47 -13.28 -17.78
N SER A 60 -8.70 -12.53 -17.00
CA SER A 60 -9.08 -11.15 -16.64
C SER A 60 -8.97 -10.24 -17.85
N THR A 61 -10.01 -9.43 -18.06
CA THR A 61 -10.08 -8.40 -19.11
C THR A 61 -10.18 -7.00 -18.49
N GLY A 62 -9.73 -6.85 -17.25
CA GLY A 62 -9.92 -5.66 -16.43
C GLY A 62 -11.30 -5.57 -15.80
N PHE A 63 -11.61 -4.41 -15.20
CA PHE A 63 -12.92 -4.16 -14.60
C PHE A 63 -13.92 -3.70 -15.66
N PRO A 64 -15.07 -4.36 -15.85
CA PRO A 64 -16.04 -4.00 -16.89
C PRO A 64 -16.58 -2.57 -16.81
N GLN A 65 -16.59 -1.96 -15.62
CA GLN A 65 -17.00 -0.57 -15.41
C GLN A 65 -15.92 0.46 -15.76
N ALA A 66 -14.67 0.03 -15.88
CA ALA A 66 -13.57 0.93 -16.16
C ALA A 66 -13.50 1.28 -17.65
N PRO A 67 -12.88 2.40 -18.02
CA PRO A 67 -12.58 2.70 -19.42
C PRO A 67 -11.79 1.58 -20.11
N ILE A 68 -12.01 1.44 -21.42
CA ILE A 68 -11.23 0.54 -22.27
C ILE A 68 -9.83 1.13 -22.46
N SER A 69 -8.80 0.39 -22.05
CA SER A 69 -7.38 0.77 -22.19
C SER A 69 -6.80 0.34 -23.54
N MET A 70 -7.21 -0.83 -24.03
CA MET A 70 -6.90 -1.31 -25.37
C MET A 70 -8.19 -1.72 -26.10
N PRO A 71 -8.56 -1.03 -27.20
CA PRO A 71 -9.75 -1.40 -27.96
C PRO A 71 -9.58 -2.75 -28.63
N GLU A 72 -10.71 -3.41 -28.90
CA GLU A 72 -10.77 -4.72 -29.57
C GLU A 72 -9.92 -4.78 -30.86
N SER A 73 -9.81 -3.68 -31.61
CA SER A 73 -8.99 -3.59 -32.84
C SER A 73 -7.48 -3.78 -32.63
N GLN A 74 -6.97 -3.66 -31.40
CA GLN A 74 -5.54 -3.83 -31.05
C GLN A 74 -5.24 -5.20 -30.43
N CYS A 75 -6.26 -6.05 -30.30
CA CYS A 75 -6.15 -7.38 -29.76
C CYS A 75 -5.36 -8.32 -30.69
N ARG A 76 -4.33 -8.99 -30.15
CA ARG A 76 -3.43 -9.86 -30.93
C ARG A 76 -4.04 -11.22 -31.29
N ASN A 77 -4.98 -11.71 -30.48
CA ASN A 77 -5.55 -13.06 -30.61
C ASN A 77 -7.09 -13.00 -30.55
N SER A 78 -7.77 -13.52 -31.58
CA SER A 78 -9.24 -13.62 -31.65
C SER A 78 -9.75 -14.92 -30.98
N PRO A 79 -10.95 -14.96 -30.38
CA PRO A 79 -11.91 -13.85 -30.24
C PRO A 79 -11.52 -12.88 -29.14
N CYS A 80 -11.74 -11.60 -29.40
CA CYS A 80 -11.41 -10.54 -28.47
C CYS A 80 -12.62 -10.25 -27.59
N PRO A 81 -12.42 -9.98 -26.29
CA PRO A 81 -13.53 -9.87 -25.34
C PRO A 81 -14.32 -8.55 -25.40
N GLY A 82 -14.24 -7.80 -26.51
CA GLY A 82 -14.86 -6.46 -26.63
C GLY A 82 -13.96 -5.30 -26.18
N GLY A 83 -12.66 -5.56 -25.96
CA GLY A 83 -11.67 -4.60 -25.47
C GLY A 83 -11.07 -5.04 -24.12
N ILE A 84 -9.90 -4.51 -23.77
CA ILE A 84 -9.29 -4.69 -22.45
C ILE A 84 -9.59 -3.42 -21.65
N HIS A 85 -10.25 -3.57 -20.51
CA HIS A 85 -10.52 -2.48 -19.59
C HIS A 85 -9.31 -2.21 -18.69
N PHE A 86 -9.25 -1.00 -18.13
CA PHE A 86 -8.37 -0.74 -16.98
C PHE A 86 -8.59 -1.79 -15.89
N ASP A 87 -7.49 -2.32 -15.39
CA ASP A 87 -7.44 -3.47 -14.49
C ASP A 87 -7.15 -3.07 -13.05
N LEU A 88 -6.87 -1.78 -12.78
CA LEU A 88 -6.67 -1.25 -11.45
C LEU A 88 -7.79 -0.30 -11.02
N ALA A 89 -8.34 -0.55 -9.84
CA ALA A 89 -9.21 0.34 -9.09
C ALA A 89 -8.45 0.92 -7.89
N GLU A 90 -8.32 2.23 -7.81
CA GLU A 90 -7.64 2.90 -6.71
C GLU A 90 -8.58 3.84 -5.96
N VAL A 91 -8.52 3.78 -4.62
CA VAL A 91 -9.17 4.76 -3.74
C VAL A 91 -8.20 5.27 -2.69
N THR A 92 -8.17 6.58 -2.48
CA THR A 92 -7.37 7.22 -1.44
C THR A 92 -8.14 7.38 -0.13
N THR A 93 -7.45 7.72 0.97
CA THR A 93 -8.10 8.00 2.25
C THR A 93 -9.08 9.18 2.22
N SER A 94 -8.98 10.08 1.24
CA SER A 94 -9.94 11.17 1.04
C SER A 94 -11.17 10.78 0.21
N GLY A 95 -11.25 9.52 -0.23
CA GLY A 95 -12.33 9.04 -1.11
C GLY A 95 -12.13 9.38 -2.59
N ALA A 96 -11.01 10.02 -2.97
CA ALA A 96 -10.70 10.20 -4.39
C ALA A 96 -10.46 8.83 -5.04
N PHE A 97 -11.20 8.57 -6.11
CA PHE A 97 -11.20 7.31 -6.85
C PHE A 97 -10.69 7.49 -8.27
N GLN A 98 -9.95 6.50 -8.78
CA GLN A 98 -9.49 6.46 -10.16
C GLN A 98 -9.34 5.04 -10.69
N TRP A 99 -9.49 4.91 -12.01
CA TRP A 99 -9.14 3.71 -12.75
C TRP A 99 -7.75 3.88 -13.38
N GLN A 100 -6.96 2.81 -13.43
CA GLN A 100 -5.63 2.80 -14.06
C GLN A 100 -5.39 1.51 -14.85
N ASP A 101 -4.54 1.58 -15.86
CA ASP A 101 -3.92 0.43 -16.51
C ASP A 101 -2.57 0.17 -15.82
N GLY A 102 -2.36 -1.02 -15.26
CA GLY A 102 -1.06 -1.31 -14.67
C GLY A 102 -0.93 -2.69 -14.07
N ASN A 103 0.11 -2.86 -13.26
CA ASN A 103 0.36 -4.09 -12.54
C ASN A 103 0.81 -3.75 -11.12
N ILE A 104 0.08 -4.24 -10.12
CA ILE A 104 0.42 -3.97 -8.71
C ILE A 104 1.70 -4.72 -8.26
N GLY A 105 2.14 -5.69 -9.05
CA GLY A 105 3.34 -6.48 -8.81
C GLY A 105 3.27 -7.29 -7.51
N GLY A 106 4.46 -7.57 -6.98
CA GLY A 106 4.69 -8.02 -5.61
C GLY A 106 4.02 -9.35 -5.20
N GLY A 107 4.13 -9.61 -3.89
CA GLY A 107 3.75 -10.88 -3.23
C GLY A 107 4.83 -11.96 -3.29
N GLY A 108 5.88 -11.81 -4.08
CA GLY A 108 7.06 -12.70 -4.08
C GLY A 108 6.90 -13.94 -4.96
N THR A 109 7.93 -14.78 -4.96
CA THR A 109 7.95 -16.05 -5.70
C THR A 109 8.43 -17.16 -4.74
N PRO A 110 7.53 -18.01 -4.22
CA PRO A 110 6.09 -18.10 -4.53
C PRO A 110 5.29 -16.90 -4.01
N GLN A 111 4.07 -16.76 -4.53
CA GLN A 111 3.12 -15.71 -4.14
C GLN A 111 2.73 -15.83 -2.66
N ASN A 112 2.99 -14.80 -1.87
CA ASN A 112 2.81 -14.73 -0.41
C ASN A 112 1.85 -13.62 0.00
N ASP A 113 0.83 -13.32 -0.82
CA ASP A 113 -0.25 -12.40 -0.43
C ASP A 113 -0.97 -12.94 0.81
N LEU A 114 -1.45 -12.06 1.69
CA LEU A 114 -2.41 -12.45 2.71
C LEU A 114 -3.72 -12.86 2.02
N VAL A 115 -4.11 -14.12 2.17
CA VAL A 115 -5.42 -14.60 1.69
C VAL A 115 -6.49 -14.09 2.65
N LEU A 116 -7.47 -13.37 2.10
CA LEU A 116 -8.62 -12.83 2.81
C LEU A 116 -9.72 -13.89 2.88
N ASN A 117 -9.90 -14.49 4.05
CA ASN A 117 -10.97 -15.46 4.27
C ASN A 117 -12.31 -14.73 4.33
N TYR A 118 -13.32 -15.21 3.60
CA TYR A 118 -14.60 -14.53 3.54
C TYR A 118 -15.31 -14.50 4.91
N GLY A 119 -15.90 -13.36 5.25
CA GLY A 119 -16.55 -13.12 6.54
C GLY A 119 -15.59 -12.75 7.69
N GLN A 120 -14.27 -12.88 7.50
CA GLN A 120 -13.28 -12.43 8.48
C GLN A 120 -12.97 -10.95 8.30
N THR A 121 -13.12 -10.15 9.36
CA THR A 121 -12.69 -8.73 9.33
C THR A 121 -11.19 -8.62 9.58
N TYR A 122 -10.53 -7.74 8.82
CA TYR A 122 -9.11 -7.43 8.96
C TYR A 122 -8.92 -5.92 9.19
N HIS A 123 -7.87 -5.55 9.94
CA HIS A 123 -7.44 -4.16 10.11
C HIS A 123 -6.01 -4.02 9.63
N LEU A 124 -5.82 -3.38 8.47
CA LEU A 124 -4.53 -3.30 7.77
C LEU A 124 -4.22 -1.83 7.49
N SER A 125 -3.11 -1.32 8.02
CA SER A 125 -2.61 0.04 7.72
C SER A 125 -3.65 1.16 7.85
N GLY A 126 -4.56 1.08 8.84
CA GLY A 126 -5.63 2.07 9.04
C GLY A 126 -6.87 1.87 8.17
N TRP A 127 -7.04 0.67 7.60
CA TRP A 127 -8.22 0.26 6.86
C TRP A 127 -8.89 -0.93 7.53
N THR A 128 -10.20 -0.85 7.70
CA THR A 128 -11.07 -2.00 7.94
C THR A 128 -11.38 -2.69 6.60
N VAL A 129 -11.06 -3.98 6.50
CA VAL A 129 -11.27 -4.80 5.31
C VAL A 129 -12.27 -5.91 5.62
N ILE A 130 -13.37 -5.93 4.87
CA ILE A 130 -14.46 -6.91 5.00
C ILE A 130 -14.60 -7.65 3.66
N PRO A 131 -13.92 -8.78 3.49
CA PRO A 131 -14.02 -9.64 2.32
C PRO A 131 -15.26 -10.54 2.41
N ASN A 132 -15.97 -10.65 1.30
CA ASN A 132 -17.09 -11.56 1.10
C ASN A 132 -16.99 -12.19 -0.30
N SER A 133 -17.83 -13.19 -0.55
CA SER A 133 -17.86 -13.89 -1.84
C SER A 133 -18.33 -13.01 -3.00
N ASP A 134 -19.10 -11.97 -2.74
CA ASP A 134 -19.60 -10.99 -3.70
C ASP A 134 -18.63 -9.83 -3.94
N GLY A 135 -17.72 -9.57 -3.00
CA GLY A 135 -16.69 -8.54 -3.12
C GLY A 135 -16.05 -8.20 -1.79
N THR A 136 -15.07 -7.30 -1.83
CA THR A 136 -14.35 -6.83 -0.64
C THR A 136 -14.64 -5.36 -0.41
N ARG A 137 -14.99 -5.00 0.83
CA ARG A 137 -15.12 -3.60 1.25
C ARG A 137 -13.87 -3.18 2.00
N PHE A 138 -13.27 -2.07 1.58
CA PHE A 138 -12.21 -1.37 2.28
C PHE A 138 -12.76 -0.04 2.78
N THR A 139 -12.61 0.23 4.07
CA THR A 139 -13.02 1.49 4.70
C THR A 139 -11.84 2.05 5.47
N ASN A 140 -11.45 3.30 5.19
CA ASN A 140 -10.43 3.97 5.97
C ASN A 140 -10.99 4.30 7.36
N ASP A 141 -10.26 3.91 8.40
CA ASP A 141 -10.73 4.02 9.78
C ASP A 141 -10.84 5.48 10.25
N ALA A 142 -10.05 6.39 9.67
CA ALA A 142 -10.01 7.80 10.07
C ALA A 142 -11.06 8.66 9.35
N THR A 143 -11.36 8.36 8.09
CA THR A 143 -12.24 9.20 7.26
C THR A 143 -13.58 8.57 6.94
N GLY A 144 -13.71 7.25 7.08
CA GLY A 144 -14.90 6.50 6.64
C GLY A 144 -15.03 6.35 5.13
N HIS A 145 -14.10 6.91 4.34
CA HIS A 145 -14.08 6.75 2.89
C HIS A 145 -13.48 5.41 2.48
N GLY A 146 -13.77 4.97 1.27
CA GLY A 146 -13.14 3.79 0.71
C GLY A 146 -13.85 3.26 -0.51
N MET A 147 -13.78 1.94 -0.72
CA MET A 147 -14.44 1.31 -1.85
C MET A 147 -14.93 -0.10 -1.53
N PHE A 148 -16.03 -0.47 -2.17
CA PHE A 148 -16.35 -1.85 -2.45
C PHE A 148 -15.74 -2.22 -3.80
N VAL A 149 -15.16 -3.42 -3.89
CA VAL A 149 -14.52 -3.91 -5.11
C VAL A 149 -14.78 -5.40 -5.29
N SER A 150 -15.22 -5.75 -6.50
CA SER A 150 -15.23 -7.09 -7.04
C SER A 150 -14.88 -7.00 -8.53
N VAL A 151 -14.62 -8.15 -9.15
CA VAL A 151 -14.42 -8.26 -10.61
C VAL A 151 -15.65 -7.86 -11.43
N GLU A 152 -16.83 -7.80 -10.81
CA GLU A 152 -18.08 -7.45 -11.49
C GLU A 152 -18.52 -6.02 -11.20
N ASN A 153 -18.19 -5.49 -10.02
CA ASN A 153 -18.65 -4.18 -9.59
C ASN A 153 -17.69 -3.50 -8.61
N VAL A 154 -17.49 -2.21 -8.78
CA VAL A 154 -16.67 -1.33 -7.97
C VAL A 154 -17.44 -0.07 -7.66
N SER A 155 -17.40 0.39 -6.41
CA SER A 155 -17.98 1.66 -6.00
C SER A 155 -17.20 2.28 -4.85
N SER A 156 -16.87 3.57 -4.98
CA SER A 156 -16.25 4.36 -3.93
C SER A 156 -17.30 5.07 -3.06
N PHE A 157 -16.94 5.40 -1.82
CA PHE A 157 -17.76 6.14 -0.86
C PHE A 157 -16.89 7.02 0.05
#